data_AF-A0A517WD38-F1
#
_entry.id   AF-A0A517WD38-F1
#
_cell.length_a   1.000
_cell.length_b   1.000
_cell.length_c   1.000
_cell.angle_alpha   90.00
_cell.angle_beta   90.00
_cell.angle_gamma   90.00
#
_symmetry.space_group_name_H-M   'P 1'
#
loop_
_entity.id
_entity.type
_entity.pdbx_description
1 polymer ?
#
loop_
_entity_poly.entity_id
_entity_poly.type
_entity_poly.pdbx_seq_one_letter_code
_entity_poly.pdbx_strand_id
1 'polypeptide(L)'
;MELTETMLISRRKMLALAAGSMISGCKPADQEASLELSSTEKVETPPETVNGCHLVPERLKPFEPCMMCCGPEFPRDEWNHSTLHPHLAVYACGCLFVPGRPNVHEHDSEEIVLCEKLSAAMASILKGVSVNYSEGSSTFDPFFVTINRGVEKPTRITASLIRTAFNGAIYPQAKIQSSVLQEYSLLWESFVAEDAVWLAQWRKLVVWCERTEQIHSPVFVAVGDGDKMSDRNFGCVFPRLVVGLTEVGSLVGVMAHSVQT
;
A
#
# COMPACT_ATOMS: atom_id res chain seq x y z
N MET A 1 52.02 -39.99 0.52
CA MET A 1 50.57 -39.88 0.80
C MET A 1 50.21 -38.42 1.10
N GLU A 2 50.44 -37.47 0.19
CA GLU A 2 50.06 -37.43 -1.24
C GLU A 2 48.55 -37.56 -1.43
N LEU A 3 47.89 -36.42 -1.74
CA LEU A 3 47.30 -36.07 -3.05
C LEU A 3 45.83 -36.55 -3.14
N THR A 4 44.86 -35.80 -3.68
CA THR A 4 44.91 -34.69 -4.66
C THR A 4 43.71 -33.73 -4.51
N GLU A 5 43.83 -32.51 -5.06
CA GLU A 5 42.77 -31.51 -5.20
C GLU A 5 41.87 -31.72 -6.45
N THR A 6 40.85 -30.85 -6.61
CA THR A 6 40.07 -30.52 -7.85
C THR A 6 39.12 -31.60 -8.41
N MET A 7 37.90 -31.29 -8.86
CA MET A 7 37.51 -30.22 -9.79
C MET A 7 36.06 -29.69 -9.62
N LEU A 8 35.91 -28.37 -9.75
CA LEU A 8 34.68 -27.69 -10.17
C LEU A 8 34.62 -27.65 -11.71
N ILE A 9 33.67 -28.34 -12.36
CA ILE A 9 33.31 -28.05 -13.76
C ILE A 9 31.79 -28.10 -13.96
N SER A 10 31.24 -26.94 -14.30
CA SER A 10 29.88 -26.76 -14.85
C SER A 10 29.76 -27.36 -16.26
N ARG A 11 28.61 -27.98 -16.58
CA ARG A 11 28.00 -27.84 -17.92
C ARG A 11 26.55 -28.32 -17.99
N ARG A 12 25.66 -27.38 -18.35
CA ARG A 12 24.40 -27.69 -19.08
C ARG A 12 24.74 -28.44 -20.37
N LYS A 13 23.98 -29.49 -20.71
CA LYS A 13 23.53 -29.76 -22.09
C LYS A 13 22.45 -30.85 -22.16
N MET A 14 21.35 -30.47 -22.82
CA MET A 14 20.57 -31.21 -23.83
C MET A 14 20.27 -32.70 -23.65
N LEU A 15 18.97 -33.00 -23.69
CA LEU A 15 18.44 -34.20 -24.35
C LEU A 15 17.21 -33.80 -25.20
N ALA A 16 17.34 -33.96 -26.50
CA ALA A 16 16.28 -33.83 -27.50
C ALA A 16 16.60 -34.81 -28.66
N LEU A 17 15.57 -35.16 -29.45
CA LEU A 17 15.58 -36.01 -30.66
C LEU A 17 15.55 -37.53 -30.50
N ALA A 18 14.38 -38.12 -30.80
CA ALA A 18 14.11 -38.92 -32.02
C ALA A 18 12.57 -38.99 -32.21
N ALA A 19 11.96 -38.41 -33.26
CA ALA A 19 11.74 -39.01 -34.60
C ALA A 19 10.95 -40.35 -34.52
N GLY A 20 9.65 -40.43 -34.82
CA GLY A 20 9.02 -40.34 -36.17
C GLY A 20 8.82 -41.77 -36.74
N SER A 21 7.80 -42.17 -37.52
CA SER A 21 6.51 -41.62 -38.00
C SER A 21 5.66 -42.84 -38.50
N MET A 22 4.32 -42.87 -38.60
CA MET A 22 3.51 -42.34 -39.72
C MET A 22 2.00 -42.70 -39.59
N ILE A 23 1.14 -41.91 -40.26
CA ILE A 23 -0.16 -42.23 -40.94
C ILE A 23 -1.23 -43.10 -40.19
N SER A 24 -2.36 -42.49 -39.82
CA SER A 24 -3.67 -42.68 -40.51
C SER A 24 -4.70 -41.66 -39.99
N GLY A 25 -5.67 -41.27 -40.83
CA GLY A 25 -6.43 -40.03 -40.64
C GLY A 25 -7.76 -40.14 -39.89
N CYS A 26 -8.07 -39.09 -39.13
CA CYS A 26 -9.42 -38.58 -38.88
C CYS A 26 -9.38 -37.04 -38.92
N LYS A 27 -10.48 -36.39 -39.30
CA LYS A 27 -10.55 -34.93 -39.53
C LYS A 27 -10.32 -34.12 -38.24
N PRO A 28 -9.77 -32.89 -38.32
CA PRO A 28 -9.85 -31.95 -37.22
C PRO A 28 -11.33 -31.55 -37.05
N ALA A 29 -11.85 -31.70 -35.83
CA ALA A 29 -13.12 -31.13 -35.43
C ALA A 29 -12.83 -29.95 -34.49
N ASP A 30 -12.92 -28.75 -35.05
CA ASP A 30 -13.38 -27.51 -34.43
C ASP A 30 -13.35 -27.47 -32.89
N GLN A 31 -12.15 -27.35 -32.34
CA GLN A 31 -11.91 -26.73 -31.04
C GLN A 31 -10.81 -25.67 -31.14
N GLU A 32 -11.02 -24.74 -32.08
CA GLU A 32 -10.77 -23.33 -31.75
C GLU A 32 -11.75 -22.96 -30.62
N ALA A 33 -11.41 -23.38 -29.39
CA ALA A 33 -11.97 -22.81 -28.20
C ALA A 33 -11.46 -21.37 -28.16
N SER A 34 -12.24 -20.48 -28.75
CA SER A 34 -12.05 -19.06 -28.71
C SER A 34 -11.92 -18.62 -27.25
N LEU A 35 -10.68 -18.41 -26.84
CA LEU A 35 -10.34 -17.52 -25.73
C LEU A 35 -10.68 -16.11 -26.19
N GLU A 36 -11.98 -15.85 -26.29
CA GLU A 36 -12.53 -14.52 -26.09
C GLU A 36 -12.11 -14.11 -24.68
N LEU A 37 -10.96 -13.41 -24.59
CA LEU A 37 -10.60 -12.71 -23.37
C LEU A 37 -11.67 -11.65 -23.14
N SER A 38 -12.64 -12.06 -22.32
CA SER A 38 -13.60 -11.25 -21.60
C SER A 38 -13.07 -9.85 -21.39
N SER A 39 -13.66 -8.91 -22.14
CA SER A 39 -13.65 -7.47 -21.89
C SER A 39 -12.31 -6.88 -21.41
N THR A 40 -11.64 -6.12 -22.27
CA THR A 40 -11.00 -4.88 -21.81
C THR A 40 -12.08 -3.97 -21.22
N GLU A 41 -12.45 -4.23 -19.97
CA GLU A 41 -13.35 -3.38 -19.22
C GLU A 41 -12.73 -1.99 -19.20
N LYS A 42 -13.47 -0.97 -19.64
CA LYS A 42 -12.95 0.38 -19.73
C LYS A 42 -12.76 0.90 -18.31
N VAL A 43 -11.55 0.72 -17.79
CA VAL A 43 -11.11 1.28 -16.50
C VAL A 43 -11.48 2.75 -16.48
N GLU A 44 -12.29 3.12 -15.49
CA GLU A 44 -12.70 4.51 -15.28
C GLU A 44 -11.45 5.35 -14.99
N THR A 45 -11.20 6.34 -15.83
CA THR A 45 -10.09 7.29 -15.62
C THR A 45 -10.49 8.33 -14.57
N PRO A 46 -9.62 8.67 -13.60
CA PRO A 46 -9.92 9.71 -12.64
C PRO A 46 -10.19 11.05 -13.34
N PRO A 47 -11.27 11.78 -12.98
CA PRO A 47 -11.48 13.14 -13.46
C PRO A 47 -10.32 14.06 -13.06
N GLU A 48 -9.79 14.87 -13.98
CA GLU A 48 -8.67 15.79 -13.70
C GLU A 48 -8.94 16.72 -12.51
N THR A 49 -10.20 17.15 -12.36
CA THR A 49 -10.68 17.96 -11.24
C THR A 49 -12.06 17.53 -10.75
N VAL A 50 -12.31 17.70 -9.45
CA VAL A 50 -13.63 17.58 -8.82
C VAL A 50 -13.78 18.73 -7.81
N ASN A 51 -14.81 19.55 -7.94
CA ASN A 51 -15.05 20.72 -7.05
C ASN A 51 -13.84 21.66 -6.87
N GLY A 52 -13.00 21.81 -7.91
CA GLY A 52 -11.76 22.61 -7.85
C GLY A 52 -10.57 21.90 -7.19
N CYS A 53 -10.78 20.74 -6.58
CA CYS A 53 -9.71 19.83 -6.18
C CYS A 53 -9.13 19.14 -7.42
N HIS A 54 -7.81 19.12 -7.58
CA HIS A 54 -7.11 18.56 -8.75
C HIS A 54 -6.29 17.33 -8.38
N LEU A 55 -6.01 16.47 -9.37
CA LEU A 55 -5.09 15.34 -9.21
C LEU A 55 -3.67 15.82 -8.91
N VAL A 56 -2.99 15.13 -7.99
CA VAL A 56 -1.58 15.39 -7.63
C VAL A 56 -0.79 14.09 -7.75
N PRO A 57 -0.25 13.77 -8.94
CA PRO A 57 0.46 12.50 -9.20
C PRO A 57 1.60 12.23 -8.23
N GLU A 58 2.30 13.26 -7.75
CA GLU A 58 3.40 13.14 -6.80
C GLU A 58 2.98 12.52 -5.46
N ARG A 59 1.69 12.63 -5.09
CA ARG A 59 1.15 12.03 -3.87
C ARG A 59 0.76 10.56 -4.03
N LEU A 60 0.74 10.03 -5.25
CA LEU A 60 0.52 8.61 -5.49
C LEU A 60 1.75 7.76 -5.11
N LYS A 61 2.96 8.34 -5.19
CA LYS A 61 4.25 7.68 -4.93
C LYS A 61 4.31 6.74 -3.71
N PRO A 62 3.89 7.11 -2.49
CA PRO A 62 3.90 6.19 -1.35
C PRO A 62 2.97 4.97 -1.52
N PHE A 63 1.94 5.07 -2.36
CA PHE A 63 0.98 4.01 -2.65
C PHE A 63 1.44 3.08 -3.79
N GLU A 64 2.18 3.59 -4.78
CA GLU A 64 2.58 2.85 -6.00
C GLU A 64 3.12 1.43 -5.70
N PRO A 65 4.03 1.21 -4.72
CA PRO A 65 4.55 -0.13 -4.47
C PRO A 65 3.50 -1.13 -3.96
N CYS A 66 2.44 -0.66 -3.31
CA CYS A 66 1.32 -1.48 -2.86
C CYS A 66 0.27 -1.74 -3.95
N MET A 67 0.36 -1.05 -5.10
CA MET A 67 -0.53 -1.17 -6.27
C MET A 67 0.05 -2.09 -7.36
N MET A 68 1.32 -2.52 -7.23
CA MET A 68 1.95 -3.39 -8.20
C MET A 68 1.49 -4.84 -8.03
N CYS A 69 1.12 -5.48 -9.14
CA CYS A 69 0.81 -6.91 -9.18
C CYS A 69 2.06 -7.71 -8.79
N CYS A 70 1.95 -8.49 -7.71
CA CYS A 70 3.03 -9.32 -7.19
C CYS A 70 2.80 -10.83 -7.42
N GLY A 71 1.77 -11.19 -8.19
CA GLY A 71 1.34 -12.56 -8.45
C GLY A 71 1.64 -13.07 -9.86
N PRO A 72 1.13 -14.26 -10.22
CA PRO A 72 1.24 -14.78 -11.58
C PRO A 72 0.52 -13.89 -12.60
N GLU A 73 0.89 -14.00 -13.88
CA GLU A 73 0.61 -13.08 -14.99
C GLU A 73 -0.87 -12.80 -15.35
N PHE A 74 -1.84 -13.26 -14.56
CA PHE A 74 -3.27 -13.08 -14.81
C PHE A 74 -4.02 -12.49 -13.60
N PRO A 75 -4.76 -11.38 -13.76
CA PRO A 75 -5.61 -10.85 -12.70
C PRO A 75 -6.72 -11.84 -12.34
N ARG A 76 -6.95 -12.03 -11.03
CA ARG A 76 -8.07 -12.84 -10.52
C ARG A 76 -9.27 -12.01 -10.06
N ASP A 77 -9.06 -10.73 -9.79
CA ASP A 77 -10.06 -9.74 -9.36
C ASP A 77 -9.56 -8.30 -9.63
N GLU A 78 -10.33 -7.29 -9.22
CA GLU A 78 -10.01 -5.86 -9.41
C GLU A 78 -8.71 -5.40 -8.72
N TRP A 79 -8.14 -6.19 -7.80
CA TRP A 79 -6.84 -5.89 -7.15
C TRP A 79 -5.63 -6.49 -7.85
N ASN A 80 -5.80 -7.46 -8.76
CA ASN A 80 -4.71 -8.04 -9.54
C ASN A 80 -3.43 -8.37 -8.71
N HIS A 81 -3.56 -9.22 -7.68
CA HIS A 81 -2.48 -9.60 -6.76
C HIS A 81 -1.73 -8.42 -6.10
N SER A 82 -2.47 -7.36 -5.76
CA SER A 82 -1.97 -6.15 -5.10
C SER A 82 -2.73 -5.87 -3.80
N THR A 83 -2.11 -5.18 -2.85
CA THR A 83 -2.77 -4.80 -1.58
C THR A 83 -3.69 -3.59 -1.74
N LEU A 84 -3.33 -2.68 -2.65
CA LEU A 84 -4.12 -1.52 -3.05
C LEU A 84 -4.61 -1.67 -4.50
N HIS A 85 -5.73 -1.04 -4.82
CA HIS A 85 -6.32 -1.08 -6.14
C HIS A 85 -5.37 -0.48 -7.20
N PRO A 86 -5.08 -1.18 -8.33
CA PRO A 86 -4.04 -0.79 -9.29
C PRO A 86 -4.34 0.51 -10.05
N HIS A 87 -5.59 0.98 -10.01
CA HIS A 87 -6.04 2.23 -10.65
C HIS A 87 -6.42 3.33 -9.64
N LEU A 88 -5.80 3.29 -8.46
CA LEU A 88 -5.86 4.36 -7.46
C LEU A 88 -5.31 5.69 -8.03
N ALA A 89 -5.94 6.81 -7.67
CA ALA A 89 -5.38 8.15 -7.88
C ALA A 89 -5.58 9.05 -6.64
N VAL A 90 -4.74 10.08 -6.47
CA VAL A 90 -4.73 10.98 -5.31
C VAL A 90 -4.99 12.43 -5.73
N TYR A 91 -5.84 13.14 -4.99
CA TYR A 91 -6.13 14.56 -5.19
C TYR A 91 -5.42 15.48 -4.17
N ALA A 92 -5.48 16.79 -4.40
CA ALA A 92 -4.90 17.82 -3.53
C ALA A 92 -5.46 17.84 -2.09
N CYS A 93 -6.71 17.42 -1.86
CA CYS A 93 -7.28 17.23 -0.52
C CYS A 93 -6.90 15.89 0.15
N GLY A 94 -6.06 15.07 -0.51
CA GLY A 94 -5.68 13.74 -0.05
C GLY A 94 -6.73 12.65 -0.31
N CYS A 95 -7.95 12.99 -0.74
CA CYS A 95 -8.94 11.98 -1.10
C CYS A 95 -8.48 11.11 -2.27
N LEU A 96 -8.86 9.83 -2.17
CA LEU A 96 -8.49 8.78 -3.11
C LEU A 96 -9.63 8.51 -4.09
N PHE A 97 -9.32 8.52 -5.39
CA PHE A 97 -10.20 7.95 -6.40
C PHE A 97 -9.91 6.46 -6.58
N VAL A 98 -10.99 5.70 -6.69
CA VAL A 98 -11.01 4.29 -7.05
C VAL A 98 -12.15 4.12 -8.06
N PRO A 99 -11.94 3.46 -9.21
CA PRO A 99 -13.00 3.19 -10.20
C PRO A 99 -14.27 2.61 -9.58
N GLY A 100 -15.43 3.10 -10.03
CA GLY A 100 -16.74 2.67 -9.53
C GLY A 100 -17.06 3.05 -8.08
N ARG A 101 -16.22 3.85 -7.39
CA ARG A 101 -16.47 4.36 -6.03
C ARG A 101 -16.86 5.84 -6.05
N PRO A 102 -17.64 6.33 -5.07
CA PRO A 102 -17.96 7.75 -4.96
C PRO A 102 -16.69 8.62 -4.85
N ASN A 103 -16.64 9.72 -5.61
CA ASN A 103 -15.50 10.63 -5.65
C ASN A 103 -15.96 12.03 -5.20
N VAL A 104 -16.20 12.21 -3.90
CA VAL A 104 -16.79 13.44 -3.32
C VAL A 104 -15.70 14.30 -2.66
N HIS A 105 -15.62 15.56 -3.10
CA HIS A 105 -14.61 16.54 -2.69
C HIS A 105 -15.28 17.81 -2.16
N GLU A 106 -15.83 17.75 -0.95
CA GLU A 106 -16.57 18.81 -0.27
C GLU A 106 -15.85 19.17 1.04
N HIS A 107 -14.68 19.78 0.93
CA HIS A 107 -13.77 20.00 2.07
C HIS A 107 -13.74 21.47 2.53
N ASP A 108 -13.20 21.70 3.73
CA ASP A 108 -12.75 23.02 4.10
C ASP A 108 -11.32 23.28 3.59
N SER A 109 -11.09 24.44 2.98
CA SER A 109 -9.77 24.84 2.50
C SER A 109 -8.76 25.04 3.63
N GLU A 110 -9.19 25.53 4.80
CA GLU A 110 -8.29 25.69 5.95
C GLU A 110 -7.86 24.34 6.51
N GLU A 111 -8.74 23.35 6.45
CA GLU A 111 -8.47 21.98 6.89
C GLU A 111 -7.49 21.24 5.97
N ILE A 112 -7.57 21.44 4.65
CA ILE A 112 -6.57 20.91 3.71
C ILE A 112 -5.18 21.48 4.07
N VAL A 113 -5.07 22.80 4.27
CA VAL A 113 -3.81 23.46 4.64
C VAL A 113 -3.27 22.95 6.00
N LEU A 114 -4.16 22.70 6.97
CA LEU A 114 -3.78 22.09 8.25
C LEU A 114 -3.24 20.67 8.05
N CYS A 115 -3.92 19.84 7.25
CA CYS A 115 -3.51 18.47 6.98
C CYS A 115 -2.16 18.40 6.26
N GLU A 116 -1.92 19.27 5.26
CA GLU A 116 -0.63 19.41 4.58
C GLU A 116 0.49 19.78 5.55
N LYS A 117 0.26 20.78 6.41
CA LYS A 117 1.23 21.24 7.41
C LYS A 117 1.60 20.14 8.40
N LEU A 118 0.61 19.41 8.94
CA LEU A 118 0.83 18.37 9.95
C LEU A 118 1.51 17.13 9.34
N SER A 119 1.06 16.65 8.18
CA SER A 119 1.68 15.51 7.48
C SER A 119 3.13 15.80 7.07
N ALA A 120 3.41 16.99 6.53
CA ALA A 120 4.77 17.43 6.20
C ALA A 120 5.67 17.55 7.45
N ALA A 121 5.14 17.99 8.59
CA ALA A 121 5.89 18.03 9.84
C ALA A 121 6.29 16.63 10.33
N MET A 122 5.35 15.66 10.30
CA MET A 122 5.61 14.27 10.69
C MET A 122 6.65 13.60 9.76
N ALA A 123 6.54 13.80 8.44
CA ALA A 123 7.52 13.30 7.46
C ALA A 123 8.91 13.92 7.67
N SER A 124 8.98 15.21 8.00
CA SER A 124 10.24 15.91 8.30
C SER A 124 10.95 15.34 9.55
N ILE A 125 10.19 14.98 10.59
CA ILE A 125 10.73 14.35 11.81
C ILE A 125 11.28 12.94 11.51
N LEU A 126 10.56 12.15 10.72
CA LEU A 126 10.96 10.79 10.31
C LEU A 126 11.90 10.76 9.10
N LYS A 127 12.45 11.90 8.65
CA LYS A 127 13.32 11.96 7.48
C LYS A 127 14.55 11.06 7.63
N GLY A 128 14.69 10.10 6.72
CA GLY A 128 15.79 9.13 6.70
C GLY A 128 15.58 7.91 7.61
N VAL A 129 14.42 7.79 8.26
CA VAL A 129 13.96 6.56 8.91
C VAL A 129 13.24 5.70 7.87
N SER A 130 13.48 4.39 7.88
CA SER A 130 12.67 3.44 7.12
C SER A 130 11.86 2.52 8.03
N VAL A 131 10.84 1.87 7.45
CA VAL A 131 10.08 0.79 8.10
C VAL A 131 10.99 -0.39 8.45
N ASN A 132 10.82 -0.95 9.65
CA ASN A 132 11.55 -2.14 10.11
C ASN A 132 11.01 -3.45 9.52
N TYR A 133 11.82 -4.51 9.51
CA TYR A 133 11.49 -5.86 9.01
C TYR A 133 10.84 -5.90 7.62
N SER A 134 11.20 -4.96 6.76
CA SER A 134 10.82 -4.94 5.35
C SER A 134 11.98 -5.40 4.48
N GLU A 135 11.71 -6.24 3.48
CA GLU A 135 12.71 -6.68 2.49
C GLU A 135 13.11 -5.57 1.50
N GLY A 136 12.36 -4.46 1.49
CA GLY A 136 12.71 -3.22 0.80
C GLY A 136 12.77 -2.02 1.74
N SER A 137 13.70 -1.09 1.50
CA SER A 137 13.76 0.18 2.22
C SER A 137 12.61 1.09 1.78
N SER A 138 11.77 1.52 2.72
CA SER A 138 10.63 2.43 2.48
C SER A 138 10.68 3.60 3.44
N THR A 139 10.69 4.83 2.92
CA THR A 139 10.66 6.08 3.69
C THR A 139 9.23 6.49 4.05
N PHE A 140 9.09 7.30 5.10
CA PHE A 140 7.81 7.90 5.49
C PHE A 140 7.55 9.20 4.74
N ASP A 141 6.60 9.16 3.80
CA ASP A 141 6.12 10.31 3.05
C ASP A 141 4.86 10.92 3.67
N PRO A 142 4.56 12.23 3.44
CA PRO A 142 3.35 12.87 3.93
C PRO A 142 2.08 12.17 3.44
N PHE A 143 1.15 11.90 4.34
CA PHE A 143 -0.15 11.30 4.05
C PHE A 143 -1.27 12.03 4.79
N PHE A 144 -2.38 12.30 4.11
CA PHE A 144 -3.62 12.70 4.76
C PHE A 144 -4.83 12.41 3.86
N VAL A 145 -6.01 12.41 4.47
CA VAL A 145 -7.31 12.40 3.80
C VAL A 145 -8.21 13.39 4.55
N THR A 146 -8.54 14.52 3.91
CA THR A 146 -9.42 15.53 4.51
C THR A 146 -10.86 15.02 4.58
N ILE A 147 -11.54 15.26 5.71
CA ILE A 147 -12.95 14.86 5.89
C ILE A 147 -13.88 15.71 5.01
N ASN A 148 -14.96 15.11 4.50
CA ASN A 148 -16.02 15.82 3.80
C ASN A 148 -16.93 16.56 4.79
N ARG A 149 -17.38 17.77 4.42
CA ARG A 149 -18.30 18.60 5.19
C ARG A 149 -19.63 17.86 5.43
N GLY A 150 -20.13 17.94 6.66
CA GLY A 150 -21.36 17.26 7.08
C GLY A 150 -21.23 15.76 7.38
N VAL A 151 -20.05 15.16 7.19
CA VAL A 151 -19.77 13.80 7.69
C VAL A 151 -19.59 13.84 9.21
N GLU A 152 -20.03 12.78 9.90
CA GLU A 152 -19.84 12.62 11.34
C GLU A 152 -18.34 12.57 11.71
N LYS A 153 -17.91 13.44 12.63
CA LYS A 153 -16.52 13.50 13.11
C LYS A 153 -16.11 12.16 13.74
N PRO A 154 -15.14 11.41 13.19
CA PRO A 154 -14.58 10.25 13.87
C PRO A 154 -13.88 10.68 15.16
N THR A 155 -14.11 9.95 16.24
CA THR A 155 -13.45 10.17 17.54
C THR A 155 -12.29 9.20 17.80
N ARG A 156 -12.15 8.15 16.97
CA ARG A 156 -11.13 7.11 17.09
C ARG A 156 -10.75 6.57 15.72
N ILE A 157 -9.48 6.25 15.54
CA ILE A 157 -9.00 5.55 14.35
C ILE A 157 -9.35 4.07 14.47
N THR A 158 -10.02 3.54 13.45
CA THR A 158 -10.51 2.15 13.40
C THR A 158 -10.26 1.57 12.01
N ALA A 159 -10.26 0.24 11.88
CA ALA A 159 -10.15 -0.43 10.58
C ALA A 159 -11.23 0.05 9.57
N SER A 160 -12.44 0.34 10.04
CA SER A 160 -13.51 0.91 9.20
C SER A 160 -13.15 2.30 8.69
N LEU A 161 -12.70 3.21 9.58
CA LEU A 161 -12.25 4.55 9.19
C LEU A 161 -11.12 4.51 8.16
N ILE A 162 -10.14 3.60 8.34
CA ILE A 162 -9.03 3.45 7.39
C ILE A 162 -9.54 2.96 6.03
N ARG A 163 -10.48 1.99 5.97
CA ARG A 163 -11.09 1.56 4.70
C ARG A 163 -11.87 2.69 4.00
N THR A 164 -12.60 3.50 4.76
CA THR A 164 -13.32 4.67 4.24
C THR A 164 -12.37 5.75 3.74
N ALA A 165 -11.30 6.06 4.49
CA ALA A 165 -10.27 7.03 4.08
C ALA A 165 -9.55 6.58 2.80
N PHE A 166 -9.33 5.27 2.64
CA PHE A 166 -8.81 4.69 1.40
C PHE A 166 -9.85 4.56 0.28
N ASN A 167 -11.08 5.06 0.44
CA ASN A 167 -12.20 4.93 -0.51
C ASN A 167 -12.42 3.50 -1.02
N GLY A 168 -12.24 2.52 -0.15
CA GLY A 168 -12.32 1.09 -0.51
C GLY A 168 -11.12 0.53 -1.26
N ALA A 169 -10.03 1.28 -1.51
CA ALA A 169 -8.87 0.83 -2.27
C ALA A 169 -8.07 -0.33 -1.63
N ILE A 170 -8.23 -0.61 -0.34
CA ILE A 170 -7.53 -1.70 0.35
C ILE A 170 -8.23 -3.03 0.08
N TYR A 171 -7.49 -4.07 -0.31
CA TYR A 171 -8.03 -5.41 -0.57
C TYR A 171 -9.05 -5.85 0.50
N PRO A 172 -10.25 -6.32 0.15
CA PRO A 172 -11.35 -6.52 1.11
C PRO A 172 -11.03 -7.45 2.27
N GLN A 173 -10.19 -8.48 2.04
CA GLN A 173 -9.83 -9.46 3.07
C GLN A 173 -8.60 -9.06 3.91
N ALA A 174 -7.80 -8.09 3.44
CA ALA A 174 -6.58 -7.69 4.13
C ALA A 174 -6.90 -7.20 5.55
N LYS A 175 -6.20 -7.74 6.54
CA LYS A 175 -6.37 -7.32 7.93
C LYS A 175 -5.90 -5.87 8.09
N ILE A 176 -6.53 -5.13 9.00
CA ILE A 176 -6.06 -3.81 9.41
C ILE A 176 -5.95 -3.81 10.93
N GLN A 177 -4.77 -3.50 11.44
CA GLN A 177 -4.47 -3.38 12.85
C GLN A 177 -4.02 -1.96 13.17
N SER A 178 -4.33 -1.49 14.37
CA SER A 178 -3.82 -0.22 14.89
C SER A 178 -3.40 -0.33 16.35
N SER A 179 -2.38 0.41 16.75
CA SER A 179 -1.95 0.56 18.14
C SER A 179 -1.50 1.99 18.42
N VAL A 180 -1.61 2.44 19.67
CA VAL A 180 -1.18 3.79 20.10
C VAL A 180 0.27 4.06 19.68
N LEU A 181 0.56 5.27 19.21
CA LEU A 181 1.92 5.73 18.93
C LEU A 181 2.70 5.90 20.25
N GLN A 182 3.27 4.80 20.74
CA GLN A 182 4.03 4.73 21.98
C GLN A 182 5.10 3.61 21.87
N GLU A 183 6.25 3.81 22.53
CA GLU A 183 7.28 2.78 22.69
C GLU A 183 6.67 1.48 23.25
N TYR A 184 7.07 0.34 22.70
CA TYR A 184 6.61 -1.00 23.10
C TYR A 184 5.11 -1.26 22.92
N SER A 185 4.39 -0.44 22.15
CA SER A 185 3.01 -0.77 21.73
C SER A 185 3.00 -1.96 20.74
N LEU A 186 1.82 -2.57 20.54
CA LEU A 186 1.65 -3.81 19.75
C LEU A 186 2.28 -3.80 18.35
N LEU A 187 2.33 -2.66 17.66
CA LEU A 187 2.93 -2.54 16.33
C LEU A 187 4.34 -1.91 16.34
N TRP A 188 4.90 -1.55 17.50
CA TRP A 188 6.17 -0.82 17.61
C TRP A 188 7.30 -1.49 16.83
N GLU A 189 7.55 -2.78 17.08
CA GLU A 189 8.62 -3.54 16.43
C GLU A 189 8.42 -3.71 14.91
N SER A 190 7.16 -3.65 14.44
CA SER A 190 6.82 -3.70 13.00
C SER A 190 7.07 -2.38 12.25
N PHE A 191 7.41 -1.30 12.96
CA PHE A 191 7.70 0.01 12.39
C PHE A 191 9.12 0.49 12.74
N VAL A 192 9.58 0.18 13.95
CA VAL A 192 10.77 0.77 14.57
C VAL A 192 11.89 -0.26 14.67
N ALA A 193 13.03 0.03 14.03
CA ALA A 193 14.26 -0.75 14.20
C ALA A 193 15.04 -0.29 15.44
N GLU A 194 15.88 -1.17 15.99
CA GLU A 194 16.71 -0.89 17.17
C GLU A 194 17.90 0.07 16.91
N ASP A 195 18.00 0.65 15.71
CA ASP A 195 19.00 1.68 15.42
C ASP A 195 18.79 2.92 16.31
N ALA A 196 19.85 3.33 17.01
CA ALA A 196 19.78 4.41 17.99
C ALA A 196 19.43 5.78 17.38
N VAL A 197 19.78 6.03 16.12
CA VAL A 197 19.44 7.27 15.40
C VAL A 197 17.96 7.25 15.02
N TRP A 198 17.44 6.12 14.52
CA TRP A 198 16.03 5.97 14.16
C TRP A 198 15.13 6.01 15.41
N LEU A 199 15.49 5.30 16.48
CA LEU A 199 14.83 5.38 17.79
C LEU A 199 14.72 6.82 18.30
N ALA A 200 15.77 7.63 18.11
CA ALA A 200 15.74 9.04 18.49
C ALA A 200 14.75 9.88 17.65
N GLN A 201 14.53 9.56 16.37
CA GLN A 201 13.50 10.22 15.55
C GLN A 201 12.09 9.78 15.94
N TRP A 202 11.88 8.48 16.20
CA TRP A 202 10.61 7.97 16.70
C TRP A 202 10.19 8.61 18.03
N ARG A 203 11.14 8.74 18.97
CA ARG A 203 10.94 9.46 20.24
C ARG A 203 10.58 10.93 20.04
N LYS A 204 11.21 11.63 19.09
CA LYS A 204 10.83 13.01 18.75
C LYS A 204 9.41 13.08 18.18
N LEU A 205 9.00 12.10 17.36
CA LEU A 205 7.65 12.08 16.81
C LEU A 205 6.59 11.90 17.89
N VAL A 206 6.80 10.95 18.82
CA VAL A 206 5.92 10.75 20.00
C VAL A 206 5.77 12.07 20.76
N VAL A 207 6.89 12.67 21.18
CA VAL A 207 6.89 13.94 21.95
C VAL A 207 6.32 15.13 21.15
N TRP A 208 6.46 15.14 19.83
CA TRP A 208 5.87 16.17 18.97
C TRP A 208 4.34 16.01 18.90
N CYS A 209 3.83 14.79 18.72
CA CYS A 209 2.39 14.53 18.73
C CYS A 209 1.77 14.86 20.09
N GLU A 210 2.42 14.51 21.20
CA GLU A 210 1.97 14.86 22.57
C GLU A 210 1.84 16.37 22.82
N ARG A 211 2.58 17.19 22.06
CA ARG A 211 2.62 18.66 22.20
C ARG A 211 1.86 19.42 21.12
N THR A 212 1.34 18.73 20.11
CA THR A 212 0.68 19.37 18.96
C THR A 212 -0.82 19.28 19.14
N GLU A 213 -1.43 20.34 19.69
CA GLU A 213 -2.86 20.36 20.04
C GLU A 213 -3.79 20.11 18.86
N GLN A 214 -3.34 20.31 17.60
CA GLN A 214 -4.13 20.04 16.40
C GLN A 214 -4.14 18.57 15.93
N ILE A 215 -3.44 17.65 16.60
CA ILE A 215 -3.47 16.22 16.28
C ILE A 215 -3.82 15.38 17.50
N HIS A 216 -4.80 14.49 17.34
CA HIS A 216 -5.38 13.69 18.41
C HIS A 216 -5.21 12.19 18.15
N SER A 217 -5.06 11.43 19.23
CA SER A 217 -5.01 9.96 19.23
C SER A 217 -4.09 9.36 18.15
N PRO A 218 -2.80 9.73 18.10
CA PRO A 218 -1.87 9.19 17.11
C PRO A 218 -1.69 7.67 17.28
N VAL A 219 -1.73 6.95 16.17
CA VAL A 219 -1.59 5.49 16.12
C VAL A 219 -0.67 5.04 14.98
N PHE A 220 -0.03 3.90 15.18
CA PHE A 220 0.44 3.05 14.09
C PHE A 220 -0.76 2.36 13.43
N VAL A 221 -0.72 2.18 12.10
CA VAL A 221 -1.69 1.38 11.34
C VAL A 221 -0.95 0.45 10.39
N ALA A 222 -1.10 -0.86 10.60
CA ALA A 222 -0.58 -1.90 9.72
C ALA A 222 -1.73 -2.51 8.89
N VAL A 223 -1.53 -2.58 7.58
CA VAL A 223 -2.38 -3.35 6.65
C VAL A 223 -1.70 -4.70 6.35
N GLY A 224 -2.49 -5.75 6.11
CA GLY A 224 -2.02 -7.13 6.11
C GLY A 224 -1.97 -7.72 7.51
N ASP A 225 -1.84 -9.03 7.63
CA ASP A 225 -1.81 -9.73 8.93
C ASP A 225 -0.42 -10.16 9.40
N GLY A 226 0.62 -9.93 8.58
CA GLY A 226 2.01 -10.27 8.88
C GLY A 226 2.36 -11.75 8.65
N ASP A 227 1.40 -12.60 8.30
CA ASP A 227 1.65 -13.98 7.90
C ASP A 227 1.85 -14.06 6.39
N LYS A 228 3.10 -14.31 5.98
CA LYS A 228 3.52 -14.45 4.57
C LYS A 228 2.78 -15.57 3.83
N MET A 229 2.20 -16.53 4.55
CA MET A 229 1.45 -17.66 3.98
C MET A 229 -0.07 -17.48 4.04
N SER A 230 -0.56 -16.34 4.55
CA SER A 230 -2.00 -16.06 4.70
C SER A 230 -2.71 -15.88 3.36
N ASP A 231 -3.83 -16.58 3.18
CA ASP A 231 -4.73 -16.43 2.03
C ASP A 231 -5.43 -15.06 1.97
N ARG A 232 -5.35 -14.27 3.06
CA ARG A 232 -5.89 -12.90 3.17
C ARG A 232 -4.93 -11.84 2.62
N ASN A 233 -3.67 -12.21 2.43
CA ASN A 233 -2.60 -11.36 1.91
C ASN A 233 -2.46 -11.58 0.40
N PHE A 234 -3.22 -10.81 -0.38
CA PHE A 234 -3.35 -11.02 -1.82
C PHE A 234 -2.17 -10.45 -2.66
N GLY A 235 -1.41 -9.51 -2.08
CA GLY A 235 -0.12 -9.03 -2.58
C GLY A 235 0.95 -9.09 -1.49
N CYS A 236 2.21 -8.75 -1.80
CA CYS A 236 3.34 -8.84 -0.85
C CYS A 236 3.83 -7.48 -0.29
N VAL A 237 3.25 -6.35 -0.73
CA VAL A 237 3.65 -5.01 -0.32
C VAL A 237 2.48 -4.29 0.37
N PHE A 238 2.68 -3.86 1.61
CA PHE A 238 1.61 -3.44 2.51
C PHE A 238 1.78 -2.03 3.06
N PRO A 239 0.73 -1.19 3.08
CA PRO A 239 0.75 0.10 3.75
C PRO A 239 1.14 0.03 5.23
N ARG A 240 1.96 0.98 5.66
CA ARG A 240 2.38 1.22 7.05
C ARG A 240 2.20 2.71 7.33
N LEU A 241 1.19 3.06 8.12
CA LEU A 241 0.86 4.46 8.42
C LEU A 241 1.16 4.80 9.87
N VAL A 242 1.49 6.07 10.11
CA VAL A 242 1.49 6.68 11.44
C VAL A 242 0.61 7.92 11.33
N VAL A 243 -0.56 7.87 11.95
CA VAL A 243 -1.65 8.83 11.69
C VAL A 243 -2.39 9.20 12.97
N GLY A 244 -2.85 10.44 13.05
CA GLY A 244 -3.80 10.94 14.04
C GLY A 244 -5.02 11.57 13.37
N LEU A 245 -5.89 12.15 14.18
CA LEU A 245 -7.07 12.89 13.73
C LEU A 245 -6.92 14.39 14.02
N THR A 246 -7.35 15.23 13.10
CA THR A 246 -7.53 16.67 13.37
C THR A 246 -8.79 16.92 14.22
N GLU A 247 -9.01 18.16 14.67
CA GLU A 247 -10.19 18.51 15.47
C GLU A 247 -11.51 18.43 14.67
N VAL A 248 -11.49 18.41 13.34
CA VAL A 248 -12.70 18.07 12.54
C VAL A 248 -12.77 16.59 12.14
N GLY A 249 -11.71 15.82 12.40
CA GLY A 249 -11.65 14.38 12.18
C GLY A 249 -11.06 13.95 10.82
N SER A 250 -10.32 14.82 10.14
CA SER A 250 -9.49 14.38 9.00
C SER A 250 -8.37 13.46 9.48
N LEU A 251 -8.00 12.49 8.65
CA LEU A 251 -6.92 11.55 8.94
C LEU A 251 -5.60 12.15 8.44
N VAL A 252 -4.59 12.28 9.31
CA VAL A 252 -3.34 12.98 8.96
C VAL A 252 -2.10 12.32 9.57
N GLY A 253 -1.02 12.26 8.79
CA GLY A 253 0.31 11.87 9.26
C GLY A 253 1.25 11.45 8.14
N VAL A 254 1.75 10.22 8.19
CA VAL A 254 2.68 9.68 7.19
C VAL A 254 2.31 8.27 6.75
N MET A 255 2.76 7.92 5.55
CA MET A 255 2.67 6.58 4.98
C MET A 255 4.04 6.12 4.46
N ALA A 256 4.33 4.85 4.71
CA ALA A 256 5.38 4.06 4.09
C ALA A 256 4.77 2.70 3.71
N HIS A 257 5.61 1.75 3.27
CA HIS A 257 5.20 0.38 3.00
C HIS A 257 6.20 -0.65 3.57
N SER A 258 5.74 -1.88 3.77
CA SER A 258 6.60 -3.03 4.07
C SER A 258 6.44 -4.13 3.03
N VAL A 259 7.55 -4.69 2.58
CA VAL A 259 7.58 -5.89 1.70
C VAL A 259 7.67 -7.15 2.57
N GLN A 260 6.86 -8.15 2.27
CA GLN A 260 6.78 -9.44 2.98
C GLN A 260 6.70 -10.59 1.94
N THR A 261 7.79 -11.33 1.69
CA THR A 261 7.82 -12.48 0.76
C THR A 261 8.20 -13.82 1.40
#